data_AF-A0A252BKL1-F1
#
_entry.id   AF-A0A252BKL1-F1
#
_cell.length_a   1.000
_cell.length_b   1.000
_cell.length_c   1.000
_cell.angle_alpha   90.00
_cell.angle_beta   90.00
_cell.angle_gamma   90.00
#
_symmetry.space_group_name_H-M   'P 1'
#
loop_
_entity.id
_entity.type
_entity.pdbx_description
1 polymer ?
#
loop_
_entity_poly.entity_id
_entity_poly.type
_entity_poly.pdbx_seq_one_letter_code
_entity_poly.pdbx_strand_id
1 'polypeptide(L)'
;MTPQASSGSTISDDHSSVRSEVQPSLSLKDGLGPLSSELLVVCLDPEKATKTLVPFLEAQGICFAGDRRDPLLIQARITSVTRRLPPEQVSLPTDMESCSAALCDELQGMGGLRLVLVLGISAHIAVLGACGIPLTRLDFRPGEITRLPDGLLLADACHHLSEEADPDLLTQRKNALIKLIPQIRSALRPSA
;
A
#
# COMPACT_ATOMS: atom_id res chain seq x y z
N MET A 1 -44.13 26.54 61.96
CA MET A 1 -43.05 25.57 62.25
C MET A 1 -42.01 25.69 61.13
N THR A 2 -40.76 25.95 61.47
CA THR A 2 -39.55 25.52 60.72
C THR A 2 -39.17 24.09 61.16
N PRO A 3 -38.12 23.42 60.62
CA PRO A 3 -37.25 23.70 59.46
C PRO A 3 -37.69 22.83 58.24
N GLN A 4 -36.91 22.36 57.24
CA GLN A 4 -35.50 22.43 56.76
C GLN A 4 -35.59 22.20 55.22
N ALA A 5 -34.85 22.82 54.28
CA ALA A 5 -33.43 23.14 54.10
C ALA A 5 -32.51 21.95 53.72
N SER A 6 -32.04 21.95 52.47
CA SER A 6 -30.72 21.51 51.98
C SER A 6 -30.49 22.24 50.63
N SER A 7 -29.38 22.95 50.39
CA SER A 7 -27.96 22.52 50.31
C SER A 7 -27.68 21.71 49.03
N GLY A 8 -26.76 22.12 48.15
CA GLY A 8 -25.96 23.37 48.12
C GLY A 8 -24.75 23.28 47.18
N SER A 9 -24.06 24.40 46.97
CA SER A 9 -22.64 24.52 46.55
C SER A 9 -22.22 23.84 45.22
N THR A 10 -22.04 24.58 44.13
CA THR A 10 -20.74 25.18 43.70
C THR A 10 -19.57 24.21 43.61
N ILE A 11 -18.99 24.11 42.40
CA ILE A 11 -17.54 24.11 42.14
C ILE A 11 -17.37 24.61 40.70
N SER A 12 -16.59 25.66 40.52
CA SER A 12 -15.99 26.00 39.23
C SER A 12 -14.76 25.11 39.04
N ASP A 13 -14.38 24.77 37.81
CA ASP A 13 -12.97 24.92 37.46
C ASP A 13 -12.76 25.06 35.95
N ASP A 14 -11.81 25.93 35.61
CA ASP A 14 -11.19 26.01 34.29
C ASP A 14 -10.25 24.81 34.13
N HIS A 15 -10.36 24.08 33.02
CA HIS A 15 -9.23 23.27 32.58
C HIS A 15 -9.15 23.14 31.07
N SER A 16 -8.36 24.05 30.48
CA SER A 16 -7.62 23.87 29.24
C SER A 16 -8.42 23.48 27.98
N SER A 17 -8.44 24.39 27.00
CA SER A 17 -8.54 24.01 25.59
C SER A 17 -7.29 23.22 25.19
N VAL A 18 -7.27 21.92 25.51
CA VAL A 18 -6.37 20.96 24.85
C VAL A 18 -6.73 21.00 23.38
N ARG A 19 -5.87 21.64 22.58
CA ARG A 19 -5.86 21.45 21.14
C ARG A 19 -5.52 19.98 20.91
N SER A 20 -6.52 19.13 20.76
CA SER A 20 -6.33 17.83 20.14
C SER A 20 -5.76 18.09 18.76
N GLU A 21 -4.46 17.90 18.62
CA GLU A 21 -3.80 17.89 17.33
C GLU A 21 -4.53 16.86 16.49
N VAL A 22 -5.16 17.31 15.41
CA VAL A 22 -5.90 16.43 14.51
C VAL A 22 -4.85 15.59 13.78
N GLN A 23 -4.52 14.46 14.39
CA GLN A 23 -3.83 13.38 13.69
C GLN A 23 -4.62 13.14 12.40
N PRO A 24 -4.01 13.34 11.22
CA PRO A 24 -4.73 13.15 9.98
C PRO A 24 -5.13 11.69 9.91
N SER A 25 -6.43 11.43 9.98
CA SER A 25 -7.04 10.12 9.84
C SER A 25 -6.90 9.67 8.38
N LEU A 26 -5.66 9.29 8.02
CA LEU A 26 -5.23 8.81 6.72
C LEU A 26 -6.20 7.72 6.25
N SER A 27 -7.08 8.12 5.35
CA SER A 27 -8.08 7.24 4.80
C SER A 27 -7.37 6.24 3.90
N LEU A 28 -7.40 4.96 4.29
CA LEU A 28 -6.80 3.83 3.55
C LEU A 28 -7.28 3.71 2.09
N LYS A 29 -8.32 4.47 1.73
CA LYS A 29 -8.82 4.77 0.37
C LYS A 29 -7.76 5.32 -0.58
N ASP A 30 -6.73 5.98 -0.04
CA ASP A 30 -5.70 6.71 -0.79
C ASP A 30 -4.28 6.14 -0.53
N GLY A 31 -4.19 4.84 -0.19
CA GLY A 31 -2.95 4.11 0.02
C GLY A 31 -2.20 4.43 1.32
N LEU A 32 -1.24 3.57 1.69
CA LEU A 32 -0.40 3.73 2.88
C LEU A 32 1.06 3.96 2.48
N GLY A 33 1.70 4.98 3.05
CA GLY A 33 3.07 5.40 2.74
C GLY A 33 3.13 6.60 1.80
N PRO A 34 4.27 7.34 1.75
CA PRO A 34 4.35 8.64 1.09
C PRO A 34 4.51 8.53 -0.43
N LEU A 35 4.08 9.57 -1.15
CA LEU A 35 4.29 9.69 -2.59
C LEU A 35 5.77 9.87 -2.99
N SER A 36 6.64 10.21 -2.03
CA SER A 36 8.09 10.27 -2.22
C SER A 36 8.80 8.92 -2.12
N SER A 37 8.06 7.83 -1.93
CA SER A 37 8.59 6.46 -1.93
C SER A 37 9.09 6.03 -3.31
N GLU A 38 10.08 5.13 -3.32
CA GLU A 38 10.70 4.60 -4.54
C GLU A 38 10.13 3.24 -4.97
N LEU A 39 9.40 2.59 -4.06
CA LEU A 39 8.72 1.32 -4.26
C LEU A 39 7.20 1.51 -4.14
N LEU A 40 6.43 1.14 -5.16
CA LEU A 40 4.97 1.03 -5.08
C LEU A 40 4.56 -0.45 -5.04
N VAL A 41 3.77 -0.84 -4.04
CA VAL A 41 3.20 -2.19 -3.91
C VAL A 41 1.73 -2.13 -4.33
N VAL A 42 1.35 -2.92 -5.34
CA VAL A 42 0.01 -2.89 -5.94
C VAL A 42 -0.73 -4.20 -5.69
N CYS A 43 -1.91 -4.11 -5.07
CA CYS A 43 -2.71 -5.26 -4.63
C CYS A 43 -4.21 -5.09 -4.94
N LEU A 44 -4.99 -6.18 -4.88
CA LEU A 44 -6.45 -6.13 -5.12
C LEU A 44 -7.28 -5.75 -3.89
N ASP A 45 -6.76 -5.95 -2.67
CA ASP A 45 -7.44 -5.65 -1.41
C ASP A 45 -6.43 -5.17 -0.36
N PRO A 46 -6.28 -3.85 -0.14
CA PRO A 46 -5.26 -3.30 0.72
C PRO A 46 -5.54 -3.56 2.20
N GLU A 47 -6.78 -3.77 2.64
CA GLU A 47 -7.09 -3.98 4.06
C GLU A 47 -6.70 -5.37 4.55
N LYS A 48 -6.92 -6.42 3.74
CA LYS A 48 -6.37 -7.74 4.03
C LYS A 48 -4.86 -7.78 3.81
N ALA A 49 -4.37 -7.21 2.70
CA ALA A 49 -2.93 -7.20 2.41
C ALA A 49 -2.13 -6.49 3.50
N THR A 50 -2.54 -5.29 3.95
CA THR A 50 -1.79 -4.50 4.95
C THR A 50 -1.56 -5.27 6.25
N LYS A 51 -2.55 -6.02 6.75
CA LYS A 51 -2.44 -6.75 8.03
C LYS A 51 -1.31 -7.77 8.06
N THR A 52 -1.05 -8.47 6.95
CA THR A 52 -0.09 -9.59 6.90
C THR A 52 1.16 -9.26 6.08
N LEU A 53 1.03 -8.42 5.04
CA LEU A 53 2.13 -8.06 4.13
C LEU A 53 2.98 -6.91 4.65
N VAL A 54 2.41 -5.84 5.22
CA VAL A 54 3.19 -4.67 5.64
C VAL A 54 4.17 -5.05 6.77
N PRO A 55 3.74 -5.68 7.89
CA PRO A 55 4.67 -6.16 8.91
C PRO A 55 5.72 -7.13 8.39
N PHE A 56 5.38 -7.95 7.39
CA PHE A 56 6.29 -8.89 6.75
C PHE A 56 7.35 -8.19 5.88
N LEU A 57 6.98 -7.17 5.10
CA LEU A 57 7.92 -6.38 4.29
C LEU A 57 8.77 -5.44 5.18
N GLU A 58 8.21 -4.89 6.25
CA GLU A 58 8.93 -4.11 7.26
C GLU A 58 10.01 -4.96 7.96
N ALA A 59 9.68 -6.20 8.32
CA ALA A 59 10.66 -7.19 8.80
C ALA A 59 11.73 -7.60 7.75
N GLN A 60 11.67 -7.10 6.52
CA GLN A 60 12.66 -7.27 5.46
C GLN A 60 13.33 -5.95 5.03
N GLY A 61 13.09 -4.85 5.76
CA GLY A 61 13.70 -3.54 5.53
C GLY A 61 13.01 -2.67 4.49
N ILE A 62 11.69 -2.82 4.33
CA ILE A 62 10.85 -1.97 3.46
C ILE A 62 9.91 -1.15 4.36
N CYS A 63 10.04 0.17 4.38
CA CYS A 63 9.32 1.05 5.30
C CYS A 63 8.11 1.72 4.64
N PHE A 64 6.94 1.67 5.30
CA PHE A 64 5.72 2.36 4.87
C PHE A 64 5.38 3.60 5.73
N ALA A 65 6.08 3.81 6.85
CA ALA A 65 5.85 4.95 7.75
C ALA A 65 6.34 6.31 7.19
N GLY A 66 7.05 6.31 6.05
CA GLY A 66 7.67 7.51 5.47
C GLY A 66 8.84 8.07 6.26
N ASP A 67 9.34 7.32 7.26
CA ASP A 67 10.49 7.70 8.06
C ASP A 67 11.79 7.49 7.27
N ARG A 68 12.31 8.58 6.73
CA ARG A 68 13.51 8.60 5.88
C ARG A 68 14.83 8.63 6.67
N ARG A 69 14.80 8.35 7.99
CA ARG A 69 15.99 8.44 8.87
C ARG A 69 17.04 7.33 8.65
N ASP A 70 16.65 6.19 8.09
CA ASP A 70 17.60 5.12 7.72
C ASP A 70 17.71 5.01 6.18
N PRO A 71 18.89 5.28 5.57
CA PRO A 71 19.11 5.16 4.13
C PRO A 71 19.19 3.71 3.62
N LEU A 72 19.26 2.71 4.51
CA LEU A 72 19.25 1.28 4.18
C LEU A 72 17.83 0.73 3.97
N LEU A 73 16.80 1.44 4.45
CA LEU A 73 15.40 1.08 4.26
C LEU A 73 14.90 1.53 2.89
N ILE A 74 14.20 0.61 2.21
CA ILE A 74 13.49 0.92 0.97
C ILE A 74 12.19 1.66 1.36
N GLN A 75 12.03 2.91 0.94
CA GLN A 75 10.80 3.67 1.19
C GLN A 75 9.72 3.19 0.23
N ALA A 76 8.61 2.70 0.78
CA ALA A 76 7.52 2.11 0.01
C ALA A 76 6.17 2.79 0.25
N ARG A 77 5.26 2.56 -0.69
CA ARG A 77 3.84 2.91 -0.63
C ARG A 77 3.05 1.68 -1.07
N ILE A 78 1.90 1.40 -0.47
CA ILE A 78 1.00 0.30 -0.86
C ILE A 78 -0.37 0.86 -1.24
N THR A 79 -0.88 0.41 -2.39
CA THR A 79 -2.10 0.93 -3.01
C THR A 79 -3.00 -0.20 -3.53
N SER A 80 -4.25 0.14 -3.83
CA SER A 80 -5.22 -0.78 -4.41
C SER A 80 -5.32 -0.58 -5.92
N VAL A 81 -5.42 -1.68 -6.67
CA VAL A 81 -5.92 -1.67 -8.06
C VAL A 81 -7.35 -1.12 -8.09
N THR A 82 -8.16 -1.49 -7.10
CA THR A 82 -9.58 -1.11 -7.01
C THR A 82 -9.76 -0.05 -5.92
N ARG A 83 -9.99 1.19 -6.32
CA ARG A 83 -10.51 2.20 -5.37
C ARG A 83 -11.95 1.82 -5.08
N ARG A 84 -12.20 1.20 -3.92
CA ARG A 84 -13.45 0.49 -3.62
C ARG A 84 -14.71 1.35 -3.84
N LEU A 85 -15.35 1.14 -4.99
CA LEU A 85 -16.80 1.12 -5.07
C LEU A 85 -17.32 0.04 -4.09
N PRO A 86 -18.44 0.26 -3.39
CA PRO A 86 -19.14 -0.78 -2.64
C PRO A 86 -19.36 -2.05 -3.49
N PRO A 87 -19.43 -3.26 -2.89
CA PRO A 87 -19.57 -4.51 -3.65
C PRO A 87 -20.84 -4.56 -4.51
N GLU A 88 -21.86 -3.79 -4.15
CA GLU A 88 -23.12 -3.59 -4.90
C GLU A 88 -22.98 -2.72 -6.17
N GLN A 89 -21.82 -2.08 -6.37
CA GLN A 89 -21.57 -1.09 -7.42
C GLN A 89 -20.46 -1.49 -8.41
N VAL A 90 -19.82 -2.65 -8.24
CA VAL A 90 -18.80 -3.17 -9.19
C VAL A 90 -19.52 -3.79 -10.39
N SER A 91 -19.79 -3.02 -11.45
CA SER A 91 -20.75 -3.40 -12.49
C SER A 91 -20.69 -2.60 -13.81
N LEU A 92 -19.51 -2.26 -14.36
CA LEU A 92 -19.31 -2.07 -15.82
C LEU A 92 -17.81 -2.06 -16.22
N PRO A 93 -17.43 -2.21 -17.52
CA PRO A 93 -16.04 -2.05 -17.95
C PRO A 93 -15.44 -0.66 -17.63
N THR A 94 -16.30 0.36 -17.52
CA THR A 94 -15.98 1.73 -17.10
C THR A 94 -15.35 1.79 -15.70
N ASP A 95 -15.62 0.81 -14.84
CA ASP A 95 -14.98 0.70 -13.52
C ASP A 95 -13.49 0.35 -13.66
N MET A 96 -13.13 -0.50 -14.65
CA MET A 96 -11.74 -0.84 -14.94
C MET A 96 -10.98 0.35 -15.52
N GLU A 97 -11.62 1.15 -16.38
CA GLU A 97 -11.06 2.40 -16.89
C GLU A 97 -10.80 3.39 -15.74
N SER A 98 -11.77 3.59 -14.85
CA SER A 98 -11.64 4.47 -13.68
C SER A 98 -10.59 3.97 -12.67
N CYS A 99 -10.47 2.65 -12.47
CA CYS A 99 -9.39 2.05 -11.68
C CYS A 99 -8.01 2.26 -12.33
N SER A 100 -7.91 2.12 -13.66
CA SER A 100 -6.66 2.37 -14.39
C SER A 100 -6.25 3.84 -14.36
N ALA A 101 -7.23 4.77 -14.37
CA ALA A 101 -6.98 6.20 -14.22
C ALA A 101 -6.44 6.54 -12.83
N ALA A 102 -7.08 6.04 -11.76
CA ALA A 102 -6.59 6.25 -10.38
C ALA A 102 -5.19 5.65 -10.14
N LEU A 103 -4.89 4.50 -10.75
CA LEU A 103 -3.56 3.90 -10.70
C LEU A 103 -2.53 4.67 -11.55
N CYS A 104 -2.96 5.29 -12.65
CA CYS A 104 -2.11 6.19 -13.44
C CYS A 104 -1.79 7.47 -12.65
N ASP A 105 -2.79 8.11 -12.04
CA ASP A 105 -2.61 9.29 -11.19
C ASP A 105 -1.65 9.02 -10.02
N GLU A 106 -1.74 7.83 -9.40
CA GLU A 106 -0.81 7.35 -8.37
C GLU A 106 0.63 7.21 -8.92
N LEU A 107 0.80 6.52 -10.05
CA LEU A 107 2.12 6.32 -10.69
C LEU A 107 2.76 7.67 -11.11
N GLN A 108 1.98 8.60 -11.65
CA GLN A 108 2.46 9.95 -12.04
C GLN A 108 2.71 10.85 -10.81
N GLY A 109 1.93 10.69 -9.74
CA GLY A 109 2.12 11.42 -8.48
C GLY A 109 3.38 11.02 -7.72
N MET A 110 3.86 9.79 -7.91
CA MET A 110 5.08 9.28 -7.29
C MET A 110 6.35 9.66 -8.05
N GLY A 111 6.72 10.95 -8.06
CA GLY A 111 7.94 11.44 -8.72
C GLY A 111 9.28 10.89 -8.19
N GLY A 112 9.27 10.04 -7.15
CA GLY A 112 10.42 9.26 -6.66
C GLY A 112 10.42 7.78 -7.08
N LEU A 113 9.38 7.31 -7.77
CA LEU A 113 9.14 5.90 -8.08
C LEU A 113 10.21 5.31 -9.00
N ARG A 114 10.66 4.10 -8.66
CA ARG A 114 11.68 3.36 -9.41
C ARG A 114 11.37 1.88 -9.58
N LEU A 115 10.53 1.29 -8.72
CA LEU A 115 10.07 -0.09 -8.86
C LEU A 115 8.61 -0.23 -8.42
N VAL A 116 7.83 -1.00 -9.16
CA VAL A 116 6.47 -1.44 -8.82
C VAL A 116 6.49 -2.94 -8.51
N LEU A 117 5.96 -3.35 -7.36
CA LEU A 117 5.79 -4.74 -6.94
C LEU A 117 4.31 -5.10 -7.05
N VAL A 118 3.96 -5.97 -8.01
CA VAL A 118 2.57 -6.37 -8.26
C VAL A 118 2.26 -7.75 -7.68
N LEU A 119 1.14 -7.85 -6.95
CA LEU A 119 0.77 -9.04 -6.20
C LEU A 119 -0.26 -9.90 -6.95
N GLY A 120 0.18 -10.63 -7.97
CA GLY A 120 -0.65 -11.47 -8.81
C GLY A 120 -1.08 -10.83 -10.13
N ILE A 121 -1.51 -11.67 -11.07
CA ILE A 121 -1.75 -11.30 -12.47
C ILE A 121 -2.73 -10.12 -12.67
N SER A 122 -3.76 -9.98 -11.84
CA SER A 122 -4.70 -8.85 -11.95
C SER A 122 -4.06 -7.49 -11.62
N ALA A 123 -3.10 -7.46 -10.68
CA ALA A 123 -2.34 -6.25 -10.37
C ALA A 123 -1.31 -5.94 -11.46
N HIS A 124 -0.68 -6.97 -12.04
CA HIS A 124 0.18 -6.84 -13.21
C HIS A 124 -0.59 -6.25 -14.41
N ILE A 125 -1.75 -6.82 -14.76
CA ILE A 125 -2.62 -6.32 -15.84
C ILE A 125 -3.01 -4.85 -15.62
N ALA A 126 -3.38 -4.48 -14.38
CA ALA A 126 -3.74 -3.10 -14.06
C ALA A 126 -2.58 -2.12 -14.20
N VAL A 127 -1.37 -2.49 -13.73
CA VAL A 127 -0.17 -1.66 -13.88
C VAL A 127 0.24 -1.53 -15.34
N LEU A 128 0.22 -2.62 -16.13
CA LEU A 128 0.48 -2.53 -17.57
C LEU A 128 -0.54 -1.61 -18.27
N GLY A 129 -1.82 -1.69 -17.90
CA GLY A 129 -2.86 -0.79 -18.39
C GLY A 129 -2.59 0.69 -18.06
N ALA A 130 -2.27 0.98 -16.79
CA ALA A 130 -1.95 2.34 -16.34
C ALA A 130 -0.65 2.90 -16.97
N CYS A 131 0.33 2.04 -17.26
CA CYS A 131 1.54 2.39 -18.03
C CYS A 131 1.31 2.46 -19.55
N GLY A 132 0.10 2.16 -20.06
CA GLY A 132 -0.19 2.12 -21.50
C GLY A 132 0.51 0.98 -22.27
N ILE A 133 0.96 -0.07 -21.58
CA ILE A 133 1.71 -1.19 -22.16
C ILE A 133 0.73 -2.31 -22.57
N PRO A 134 0.70 -2.75 -23.84
CA PRO A 134 -0.10 -3.89 -24.25
C PRO A 134 0.33 -5.19 -23.54
N LEU A 135 -0.63 -5.95 -23.02
CA LEU A 135 -0.40 -7.22 -22.33
C LEU A 135 0.38 -8.25 -23.19
N THR A 136 0.33 -8.13 -24.51
CA THR A 136 1.09 -8.98 -25.45
C THR A 136 2.59 -8.67 -25.51
N ARG A 137 3.07 -7.65 -24.79
CA ARG A 137 4.50 -7.30 -24.70
C ARG A 137 5.19 -7.83 -23.45
N LEU A 138 4.43 -8.12 -22.39
CA LEU A 138 4.96 -8.51 -21.08
C LEU A 138 4.05 -9.55 -20.44
N ASP A 139 4.57 -10.76 -20.24
CA ASP A 139 3.90 -11.81 -19.46
C ASP A 139 4.08 -11.56 -17.95
N PHE A 140 3.15 -12.04 -17.15
CA PHE A 140 3.29 -12.10 -15.68
C PHE A 140 4.24 -13.25 -15.27
N ARG A 141 5.36 -12.91 -14.59
CA ARG A 141 6.49 -13.82 -14.31
C ARG A 141 6.94 -13.78 -12.83
N PRO A 142 6.23 -14.48 -11.93
CA PRO A 142 6.52 -14.44 -10.49
C PRO A 142 7.98 -14.74 -10.13
N GLY A 143 8.64 -13.78 -9.46
CA GLY A 143 10.04 -13.88 -9.04
C GLY A 143 11.04 -13.24 -10.00
N GLU A 144 10.60 -12.69 -11.14
CA GLU A 144 11.42 -11.89 -12.05
C GLU A 144 11.20 -10.38 -11.84
N ILE A 145 12.20 -9.57 -12.22
CA ILE A 145 12.10 -8.10 -12.30
C ILE A 145 12.33 -7.69 -13.75
N THR A 146 11.30 -7.15 -14.38
CA THR A 146 11.35 -6.66 -15.76
C THR A 146 11.56 -5.14 -15.78
N ARG A 147 12.30 -4.63 -16.76
CA ARG A 147 12.45 -3.19 -17.01
C ARG A 147 11.47 -2.73 -18.10
N LEU A 148 10.65 -1.74 -17.77
CA LEU A 148 9.67 -1.13 -18.67
C LEU A 148 10.36 -0.10 -19.61
N PRO A 149 9.72 0.32 -20.71
CA PRO A 149 10.35 1.15 -21.75
C PRO A 149 10.75 2.56 -21.31
N ASP A 150 10.08 3.11 -20.30
CA ASP A 150 10.38 4.37 -19.61
C ASP A 150 11.58 4.26 -18.64
N GLY A 151 12.00 3.03 -18.33
CA GLY A 151 13.06 2.70 -17.39
C GLY A 151 12.56 2.30 -15.99
N LEU A 152 11.25 2.35 -15.72
CA LEU A 152 10.63 1.86 -14.49
C LEU A 152 10.84 0.33 -14.37
N LEU A 153 10.90 -0.18 -13.14
CA LEU A 153 11.04 -1.61 -12.88
C LEU A 153 9.70 -2.20 -12.43
N LEU A 154 9.37 -3.39 -12.92
CA LEU A 154 8.17 -4.15 -12.56
C LEU A 154 8.62 -5.50 -12.00
N ALA A 155 8.39 -5.73 -10.71
CA ALA A 155 8.65 -6.99 -10.03
C ALA A 155 7.33 -7.75 -9.83
N ASP A 156 7.25 -8.96 -10.38
CA ASP A 156 6.07 -9.81 -10.25
C ASP A 156 6.18 -10.71 -9.02
N ALA A 157 5.16 -10.70 -8.18
CA ALA A 157 5.06 -11.62 -7.04
C ALA A 157 3.75 -12.43 -7.09
N CYS A 158 3.80 -13.63 -6.50
CA CYS A 158 2.61 -14.45 -6.29
C CYS A 158 1.53 -13.68 -5.50
N HIS A 159 0.28 -14.06 -5.73
CA HIS A 159 -0.90 -13.37 -5.17
C HIS A 159 -1.02 -13.50 -3.64
N HIS A 160 -1.98 -12.77 -3.05
CA HIS A 160 -2.14 -12.42 -1.62
C HIS A 160 -1.45 -13.29 -0.56
N LEU A 161 -0.87 -12.63 0.46
CA LEU A 161 -0.64 -13.24 1.77
C LEU A 161 -1.90 -13.01 2.63
N SER A 162 -2.87 -13.93 2.56
CA SER A 162 -4.03 -13.95 3.46
C SER A 162 -3.91 -15.13 4.42
N GLU A 163 -4.21 -14.91 5.69
CA GLU A 163 -4.24 -15.97 6.73
C GLU A 163 -5.40 -16.95 6.54
N GLU A 164 -6.33 -16.63 5.62
CA GLU A 164 -7.40 -17.50 5.13
C GLU A 164 -6.90 -18.55 4.11
N ALA A 165 -5.65 -18.42 3.64
CA ALA A 165 -5.05 -19.36 2.68
C ALA A 165 -4.43 -20.57 3.37
N ASP A 166 -4.24 -21.64 2.60
CA ASP A 166 -3.47 -22.82 3.01
C ASP A 166 -2.07 -22.44 3.57
N PRO A 167 -1.64 -23.01 4.72
CA PRO A 167 -0.44 -22.56 5.41
C PRO A 167 0.86 -22.89 4.67
N ASP A 168 0.90 -23.99 3.91
CA ASP A 168 2.08 -24.35 3.10
C ASP A 168 2.17 -23.44 1.88
N LEU A 169 1.04 -23.12 1.24
CA LEU A 169 0.93 -22.16 0.15
C LEU A 169 1.29 -20.72 0.60
N LEU A 170 0.85 -20.30 1.79
CA LEU A 170 1.24 -19.02 2.38
C LEU A 170 2.74 -18.98 2.70
N THR A 171 3.30 -20.08 3.21
CA THR A 171 4.74 -20.23 3.45
C THR A 171 5.53 -20.19 2.14
N GLN A 172 5.06 -20.86 1.09
CA GLN A 172 5.64 -20.82 -0.25
C GLN A 172 5.63 -19.39 -0.84
N ARG A 173 4.52 -18.66 -0.69
CA ARG A 173 4.40 -17.25 -1.14
C ARG A 173 5.34 -16.32 -0.38
N LYS A 174 5.45 -16.46 0.95
CA LYS A 174 6.44 -15.71 1.77
C LYS A 174 7.87 -16.03 1.34
N ASN A 175 8.19 -17.31 1.12
CA ASN A 175 9.52 -17.74 0.66
C ASN A 175 9.88 -17.25 -0.75
N ALA A 176 8.89 -17.04 -1.64
CA ALA A 176 9.10 -16.39 -2.94
C ALA A 176 9.46 -14.90 -2.78
N LEU A 177 8.72 -14.16 -1.94
CA LEU A 177 9.01 -12.75 -1.65
C LEU A 177 10.39 -12.56 -1.00
N ILE A 178 10.78 -13.42 -0.04
CA ILE A 178 12.11 -13.39 0.59
C ILE A 178 13.24 -13.52 -0.45
N LYS A 179 13.04 -14.29 -1.52
CA LYS A 179 14.02 -14.42 -2.63
C LYS A 179 14.02 -13.23 -3.60
N LEU A 180 12.91 -12.50 -3.70
CA LEU A 180 12.75 -11.36 -4.60
C LEU A 180 13.25 -10.05 -3.97
N ILE A 181 13.12 -9.87 -2.65
CA ILE A 181 13.51 -8.64 -1.95
C ILE A 181 15.01 -8.27 -2.12
N PRO A 182 15.98 -9.21 -2.09
CA PRO A 182 17.37 -8.91 -2.42
C PRO A 182 17.56 -8.39 -3.85
N GLN A 183 16.79 -8.90 -4.82
CA GLN A 183 16.81 -8.44 -6.20
C GLN A 183 16.23 -7.01 -6.32
N ILE A 184 15.09 -6.75 -5.66
CA ILE A 184 14.48 -5.41 -5.57
C ILE A 184 15.48 -4.42 -4.97
N ARG A 185 16.17 -4.80 -3.88
CA ARG A 185 17.18 -3.96 -3.23
C ARG A 185 18.36 -3.67 -4.17
N SER A 186 18.88 -4.68 -4.87
CA SER A 186 19.97 -4.52 -5.84
C SER A 186 19.56 -3.63 -7.03
N ALA A 187 18.35 -3.80 -7.57
CA ALA A 187 17.86 -2.99 -8.68
C ALA A 187 17.58 -1.52 -8.28
N LEU A 188 17.18 -1.28 -7.02
CA LEU A 188 17.06 0.06 -6.44
C LEU A 188 18.43 0.64 -6.00
N ARG A 189 19.44 -0.17 -5.72
CA ARG A 189 20.79 0.26 -5.30
C ARG A 189 21.89 -0.51 -6.06
N PRO A 190 22.06 -0.29 -7.38
CA PRO A 190 23.04 -1.01 -8.21
C PRO A 190 24.49 -0.54 -8.02
N SER A 191 24.80 0.14 -6.91
CA SER A 191 26.10 0.78 -6.63
C SER A 191 26.41 0.77 -5.12
N ALA A 192 25.87 -0.23 -4.41
CA ALA A 192 26.05 -0.49 -2.98
C ALA A 192 26.54 -1.94 -2.79
#